data_AF-A0A7V8TX95-F1
#
_entry.id   AF-A0A7V8TX95-F1
#
_cell.length_a   1.000
_cell.length_b   1.000
_cell.length_c   1.000
_cell.angle_alpha   90.00
_cell.angle_beta   90.00
_cell.angle_gamma   90.00
#
_symmetry.space_group_name_H-M   'P 1'
#
loop_
_entity.id
_entity.type
_entity.pdbx_description
1 polymer ?
#
loop_
_entity_poly.entity_id
_entity_poly.type
_entity_poly.pdbx_seq_one_letter_code
_entity_poly.pdbx_strand_id
1 'polypeptide(L)'
;MLNTKSKKLKLDYFSYTKAFFNLMKPRVMSLVIFTCAVGLLIAPNKINFFDAMFSLIAVALGSGAAGALNMWYESDLDSVMTRTCLRPIPAGKLTRNQALIFGVLSSIFSVTALYLFSNLVAAATLIITILFYVFVYTIWLKRKTPQNIVIGGAAGALPPIIGWAIATNGISLEPIILF
;
A
#
# COMPACT_ATOMS: atom_id res chain seq x y z
N MET A 1 6.59 43.53 -28.17
CA MET A 1 7.31 42.25 -28.08
C MET A 1 7.20 41.73 -26.64
N LEU A 2 6.26 40.81 -26.37
CA LEU A 2 6.16 40.15 -25.07
C LEU A 2 7.25 39.08 -24.97
N ASN A 3 8.23 39.34 -24.10
CA ASN A 3 9.35 38.45 -23.83
C ASN A 3 8.86 37.29 -22.93
N THR A 4 8.20 36.30 -23.50
CA THR A 4 7.90 35.03 -22.83
C THR A 4 9.19 34.24 -22.69
N LYS A 5 9.98 34.56 -21.66
CA LYS A 5 11.09 33.72 -21.22
C LYS A 5 10.52 32.33 -20.90
N SER A 6 10.78 31.38 -21.78
CA SER A 6 10.56 29.96 -21.56
C SER A 6 11.23 29.57 -20.25
N LYS A 7 10.43 29.39 -19.20
CA LYS A 7 10.89 28.94 -17.89
C LYS A 7 11.31 27.48 -18.09
N LYS A 8 12.61 27.24 -18.31
CA LYS A 8 13.17 25.88 -18.33
C LYS A 8 12.64 25.14 -17.10
N LEU A 9 11.81 24.13 -17.35
CA LEU A 9 11.26 23.24 -16.33
C LEU A 9 12.46 22.47 -15.75
N LYS A 10 13.10 23.02 -14.71
CA LYS A 10 14.03 22.24 -13.89
C LYS A 10 13.18 21.16 -13.23
N LEU A 11 13.30 19.93 -13.72
CA LEU A 11 12.69 18.77 -13.10
C LEU A 11 13.32 18.66 -11.71
N ASP A 12 12.58 19.07 -10.69
CA ASP A 12 13.01 18.91 -9.31
C ASP A 12 12.82 17.44 -8.93
N TYR A 13 13.84 16.64 -9.20
CA TYR A 13 13.86 15.20 -8.94
C TYR A 13 13.49 14.86 -7.49
N PHE A 14 13.88 15.71 -6.54
CA PHE A 14 13.55 15.49 -5.13
C PHE A 14 12.04 15.67 -4.85
N SER A 15 11.44 16.72 -5.42
CA SER A 15 9.98 16.91 -5.36
C SER A 15 9.23 15.78 -6.04
N TYR A 16 9.77 15.26 -7.14
CA TYR A 16 9.19 14.19 -7.93
C TYR A 16 9.23 12.83 -7.19
N THR A 17 10.36 12.43 -6.60
CA THR A 17 10.46 11.21 -5.79
C THR A 17 9.60 11.30 -4.53
N LYS A 18 9.57 12.48 -3.88
CA LYS A 18 8.68 12.75 -2.76
C LYS A 18 7.20 12.60 -3.14
N ALA A 19 6.82 12.96 -4.37
CA ALA A 19 5.46 12.77 -4.86
C ALA A 19 5.08 11.28 -4.95
N PHE A 20 5.98 10.41 -5.42
CA PHE A 20 5.77 8.96 -5.41
C PHE A 20 5.72 8.39 -4.00
N PHE A 21 6.61 8.83 -3.10
CA PHE A 21 6.56 8.40 -1.71
C PHE A 21 5.24 8.81 -1.02
N ASN A 22 4.71 10.00 -1.35
CA ASN A 22 3.41 10.43 -0.84
C ASN A 22 2.24 9.62 -1.40
N LEU A 23 2.32 9.07 -2.62
CA LEU A 23 1.32 8.13 -3.15
C LEU A 23 1.20 6.89 -2.27
N MET A 24 2.30 6.45 -1.66
CA MET A 24 2.33 5.26 -0.81
C MET A 24 1.64 5.46 0.55
N LYS A 25 1.15 6.67 0.87
CA LYS A 25 0.54 7.02 2.17
C LYS A 25 1.38 6.52 3.37
N PRO A 26 2.56 7.10 3.62
CA PRO A 26 3.52 6.59 4.61
C PRO A 26 2.97 6.37 6.02
N ARG A 27 2.01 7.21 6.45
CA ARG A 27 1.34 7.07 7.76
C ARG A 27 0.47 5.81 7.88
N VAL A 28 -0.21 5.43 6.79
CA VAL A 28 -1.02 4.20 6.77
C VAL A 28 -0.09 3.00 6.69
N MET A 29 0.92 3.10 5.82
CA MET A 29 1.95 2.09 5.66
C MET A 29 2.66 1.76 6.99
N SER A 30 3.01 2.76 7.81
CA SER A 30 3.66 2.52 9.10
C SER A 30 2.80 1.73 10.09
N LEU A 31 1.48 1.96 10.09
CA LEU A 31 0.56 1.20 10.95
C LEU A 31 0.46 -0.26 10.50
N VAL A 32 0.44 -0.50 9.19
CA VAL A 32 0.44 -1.85 8.61
C VAL A 32 1.72 -2.61 8.93
N ILE A 33 2.89 -1.97 8.82
CA ILE A 33 4.17 -2.59 9.20
C ILE A 33 4.17 -2.94 10.69
N PHE A 34 3.68 -2.03 11.54
CA PHE A 34 3.64 -2.26 12.98
C PHE A 34 2.80 -3.48 13.34
N THR A 35 1.56 -3.57 12.84
CA THR A 35 0.67 -4.71 13.14
C THR A 35 1.18 -6.02 12.52
N CYS A 36 1.80 -5.95 11.34
CA CYS A 36 2.50 -7.10 10.76
C CYS A 36 3.68 -7.57 11.62
N ALA A 37 4.49 -6.65 12.16
CA ALA A 37 5.60 -6.99 13.04
C ALA A 37 5.11 -7.65 14.33
N VAL A 38 3.99 -7.18 14.91
CA VAL A 38 3.36 -7.83 16.06
C VAL A 38 2.98 -9.27 15.73
N GLY A 39 2.29 -9.51 14.61
CA GLY A 39 1.92 -10.86 14.16
C GLY A 39 3.12 -11.79 13.96
N LEU A 40 4.22 -11.24 13.43
CA LEU A 40 5.48 -11.98 13.27
C LEU A 40 6.13 -12.34 14.61
N LEU A 41 6.11 -11.42 15.58
CA LEU A 41 6.76 -11.61 16.88
C LEU A 41 6.05 -12.61 17.79
N ILE A 42 4.73 -12.71 17.69
CA ILE A 42 3.96 -13.67 18.48
C ILE A 42 3.97 -15.08 17.89
N ALA A 43 4.45 -15.24 16.65
CA ALA A 43 4.52 -16.53 15.99
C ALA A 43 5.50 -17.46 16.73
N PRO A 44 5.19 -18.76 16.83
CA PRO A 44 6.02 -19.71 17.59
C PRO A 44 7.38 -19.97 16.93
N ASN A 45 7.49 -19.74 15.63
CA ASN A 45 8.68 -20.03 14.84
C ASN A 45 9.61 -18.82 14.78
N LYS A 46 10.89 -19.03 15.06
CA LYS A 46 11.93 -18.02 14.81
C LYS A 46 12.39 -18.11 13.37
N ILE A 47 12.50 -16.96 12.71
CA ILE A 47 13.06 -16.82 11.37
C ILE A 47 14.34 -16.00 11.40
N ASN A 48 15.10 -16.06 10.29
CA ASN A 48 16.29 -15.23 10.13
C ASN A 48 15.92 -13.74 10.18
N PHE A 49 16.77 -12.92 10.80
CA PHE A 49 16.57 -11.48 10.89
C PHE A 49 16.44 -10.80 9.51
N PHE A 50 17.24 -11.22 8.53
CA PHE A 50 17.17 -10.65 7.18
C PHE A 50 15.85 -11.02 6.49
N ASP A 51 15.40 -12.27 6.61
CA ASP A 51 14.12 -12.72 6.06
C ASP A 51 12.95 -11.94 6.68
N ALA A 52 12.97 -11.74 8.00
CA ALA A 52 12.01 -10.92 8.71
C ALA A 52 12.01 -9.47 8.20
N MET A 53 13.19 -8.84 8.12
CA MET A 53 13.36 -7.46 7.69
C MET A 53 12.88 -7.25 6.25
N PHE A 54 13.29 -8.10 5.31
CA PHE A 54 12.89 -8.00 3.91
C PHE A 54 11.40 -8.31 3.72
N SER A 55 10.84 -9.24 4.49
CA SER A 55 9.40 -9.51 4.47
C SER A 55 8.58 -8.30 4.95
N LEU A 56 9.00 -7.64 6.03
CA LEU A 56 8.34 -6.42 6.52
C LEU A 56 8.43 -5.27 5.51
N ILE A 57 9.57 -5.11 4.81
CA ILE A 57 9.73 -4.13 3.73
C ILE A 57 8.82 -4.47 2.55
N ALA A 58 8.68 -5.75 2.19
CA ALA A 58 7.79 -6.19 1.13
C ALA A 58 6.32 -5.89 1.48
N VAL A 59 5.90 -6.17 2.71
CA VAL A 59 4.54 -5.84 3.20
C VAL A 59 4.31 -4.32 3.22
N ALA A 60 5.30 -3.53 3.66
CA ALA A 60 5.25 -2.07 3.60
C ALA A 60 4.99 -1.59 2.17
N LEU A 61 5.78 -2.08 1.22
CA LEU A 61 5.67 -1.71 -0.18
C LEU A 61 4.34 -2.14 -0.78
N GLY A 62 3.83 -3.33 -0.43
CA GLY A 62 2.52 -3.81 -0.88
C GLY A 62 1.37 -2.95 -0.35
N SER A 63 1.41 -2.57 0.94
CA SER A 63 0.46 -1.61 1.51
C SER A 63 0.54 -0.24 0.85
N GLY A 64 1.76 0.24 0.59
CA GLY A 64 1.98 1.50 -0.11
C GLY A 64 1.46 1.48 -1.55
N ALA A 65 1.67 0.37 -2.26
CA ALA A 65 1.17 0.16 -3.60
C ALA A 65 -0.37 0.19 -3.64
N ALA A 66 -1.03 -0.48 -2.69
CA ALA A 66 -2.49 -0.41 -2.54
C ALA A 66 -2.98 1.03 -2.25
N GLY A 67 -2.23 1.79 -1.43
CA GLY A 67 -2.47 3.20 -1.19
C GLY A 67 -2.33 4.09 -2.44
N ALA A 68 -1.34 3.81 -3.28
CA ALA A 68 -1.10 4.50 -4.54
C ALA A 68 -2.21 4.22 -5.55
N LEU A 69 -2.62 2.96 -5.70
CA LEU A 69 -3.75 2.56 -6.55
C LEU A 69 -5.07 3.17 -6.08
N ASN A 70 -5.26 3.30 -4.76
CA ASN A 70 -6.42 4.00 -4.22
C ASN A 70 -6.44 5.48 -4.61
N MET A 71 -5.32 6.19 -4.50
CA MET A 71 -5.22 7.60 -4.94
C MET A 71 -5.34 7.77 -6.44
N TRP A 72 -4.85 6.80 -7.23
CA TRP A 72 -5.05 6.75 -8.67
C TRP A 72 -6.53 6.64 -9.05
N TYR A 73 -7.28 5.78 -8.34
CA TYR A 73 -8.68 5.56 -8.65
C TYR A 73 -9.56 6.76 -8.26
N GLU A 74 -9.25 7.41 -7.14
CA GLU A 74 -10.03 8.52 -6.58
C GLU A 74 -9.55 9.92 -6.98
N SER A 75 -8.64 10.04 -7.94
CA SER A 75 -8.04 11.31 -8.31
C SER A 75 -9.05 12.38 -8.75
N ASP A 76 -10.16 11.94 -9.35
CA ASP A 76 -11.31 12.77 -9.75
C ASP A 76 -11.98 13.40 -8.53
N LEU A 77 -12.35 12.57 -7.55
CA LEU A 77 -12.99 13.02 -6.32
C LEU A 77 -12.04 13.84 -5.45
N ASP A 78 -10.76 13.45 -5.40
CA ASP A 78 -9.76 14.17 -4.63
C ASP A 78 -9.56 15.61 -5.12
N SER A 79 -9.77 15.89 -6.41
CA SER A 79 -9.60 17.25 -6.96
C SER A 79 -10.62 18.27 -6.46
N VAL A 80 -11.82 17.81 -6.04
CA VAL A 80 -12.91 18.70 -5.57
C VAL A 80 -13.03 18.76 -4.05
N MET A 81 -12.18 18.03 -3.32
CA MET A 81 -12.18 17.96 -1.86
C MET A 81 -11.11 18.86 -1.24
N THR A 82 -11.49 19.78 -0.35
CA THR A 82 -10.56 20.69 0.35
C THR A 82 -9.41 19.96 1.06
N ARG A 83 -9.69 18.76 1.59
CA ARG A 83 -8.70 17.96 2.32
C ARG A 83 -7.70 17.25 1.40
N THR A 84 -8.07 16.93 0.16
CA THR A 84 -7.31 16.02 -0.70
C THR A 84 -6.91 16.61 -2.05
N CYS A 85 -7.32 17.84 -2.36
CA CYS A 85 -6.94 18.57 -3.58
C CYS A 85 -5.43 18.84 -3.69
N LEU A 86 -4.69 18.76 -2.58
CA LEU A 86 -3.22 18.91 -2.56
C LEU A 86 -2.45 17.58 -2.71
N ARG A 87 -3.14 16.46 -2.92
CA ARG A 87 -2.52 15.16 -3.20
C ARG A 87 -1.68 15.21 -4.49
N PRO A 88 -0.67 14.33 -4.65
CA PRO A 88 0.21 14.32 -5.82
C PRO A 88 -0.47 14.37 -7.20
N ILE A 89 -1.58 13.65 -7.40
CA ILE A 89 -2.27 13.60 -8.69
C ILE A 89 -3.12 14.87 -8.92
N PRO A 90 -4.06 15.27 -8.03
CA PRO A 90 -4.83 16.49 -8.22
C PRO A 90 -3.99 17.77 -8.29
N ALA A 91 -2.87 17.82 -7.56
CA ALA A 91 -1.94 18.96 -7.59
C ALA A 91 -1.05 19.00 -8.85
N GLY A 92 -1.21 18.06 -9.79
CA GLY A 92 -0.45 18.02 -11.04
C GLY A 92 1.03 17.62 -10.89
N LYS A 93 1.44 17.07 -9.74
CA LYS A 93 2.82 16.64 -9.50
C LYS A 93 3.15 15.31 -10.18
N LEU A 94 2.15 14.45 -10.31
CA LEU A 94 2.23 13.16 -11.00
C LEU A 94 1.01 12.97 -11.88
N THR A 95 1.21 12.34 -13.04
CA THR A 95 0.09 11.96 -13.91
C THR A 95 -0.63 10.74 -13.36
N ARG A 96 -1.90 10.59 -13.73
CA ARG A 96 -2.70 9.40 -13.38
C ARG A 96 -2.04 8.10 -13.88
N ASN A 97 -1.49 8.11 -15.09
CA ASN A 97 -0.81 6.94 -15.66
C ASN A 97 0.48 6.58 -14.88
N GLN A 98 1.26 7.56 -14.45
CA GLN A 98 2.44 7.32 -13.61
C GLN A 98 2.06 6.66 -12.29
N ALA A 99 0.99 7.13 -11.64
CA ALA A 99 0.51 6.54 -10.40
C ALA A 99 0.01 5.09 -10.58
N LEU A 100 -0.69 4.81 -11.69
CA LEU A 100 -1.14 3.45 -12.02
C LEU A 100 0.03 2.50 -12.23
N ILE A 101 0.97 2.87 -13.11
CA ILE A 101 2.13 2.05 -13.42
C ILE A 101 2.95 1.79 -12.16
N PHE A 102 3.21 2.83 -11.36
CA PHE A 102 3.91 2.69 -10.10
C PHE A 102 3.18 1.75 -9.13
N GLY A 103 1.88 1.95 -8.92
CA GLY A 103 1.08 1.11 -8.04
C GLY A 103 1.10 -0.36 -8.46
N VAL A 104 0.86 -0.65 -9.75
CA VAL A 104 0.84 -2.04 -10.27
C VAL A 104 2.22 -2.69 -10.15
N LEU A 105 3.29 -2.01 -10.58
CA LEU A 105 4.65 -2.56 -10.51
C LEU A 105 5.09 -2.78 -9.06
N SER A 106 4.80 -1.84 -8.16
CA SER A 106 5.09 -2.00 -6.73
C SER A 106 4.29 -3.14 -6.10
N SER A 107 3.04 -3.37 -6.50
CA SER A 107 2.25 -4.52 -6.06
C SER A 107 2.86 -5.84 -6.52
N ILE A 108 3.23 -5.97 -7.80
CA ILE A 108 3.85 -7.20 -8.32
C ILE A 108 5.20 -7.46 -7.63
N PHE A 109 6.02 -6.42 -7.51
CA PHE A 109 7.33 -6.52 -6.89
C PHE A 109 7.24 -6.88 -5.39
N SER A 110 6.34 -6.25 -4.63
CA SER A 110 6.16 -6.54 -3.20
C SER A 110 5.71 -7.98 -2.95
N VAL A 111 4.74 -8.49 -3.71
CA VAL A 111 4.26 -9.87 -3.58
C VAL A 111 5.37 -10.87 -3.96
N THR A 112 6.10 -10.59 -5.04
CA THR A 112 7.22 -11.43 -5.48
C THR A 112 8.34 -11.43 -4.44
N ALA A 113 8.71 -10.26 -3.91
CA ALA A 113 9.72 -10.14 -2.86
C ALA A 113 9.29 -10.90 -1.59
N LEU A 114 8.03 -10.77 -1.16
CA LEU A 114 7.53 -11.49 0.01
C LEU A 114 7.58 -13.01 -0.20
N TYR A 115 7.27 -13.49 -1.41
CA TYR A 115 7.40 -14.91 -1.73
C TYR A 115 8.85 -15.39 -1.61
N LEU A 116 9.82 -14.61 -2.09
CA LEU A 116 11.23 -14.97 -2.09
C LEU A 116 11.87 -14.96 -0.69
N PHE A 117 11.47 -14.02 0.17
CA PHE A 117 12.03 -13.87 1.53
C PHE A 117 11.22 -14.56 2.62
N SER A 118 10.06 -15.12 2.28
CA SER A 118 9.20 -15.81 3.22
C SER A 118 8.60 -17.07 2.61
N ASN A 119 7.36 -17.01 2.11
CA ASN A 119 6.66 -18.17 1.61
C ASN A 119 5.40 -17.81 0.79
N LEU A 120 4.78 -18.84 0.19
CA LEU A 120 3.59 -18.71 -0.63
C LEU A 120 2.37 -18.22 0.14
N VAL A 121 2.17 -18.67 1.38
CA VAL A 121 0.98 -18.31 2.17
C VAL A 121 0.98 -16.82 2.50
N ALA A 122 2.12 -16.28 2.94
CA ALA A 122 2.30 -14.86 3.19
C ALA A 122 2.10 -14.03 1.91
N ALA A 123 2.71 -14.44 0.80
CA ALA A 123 2.58 -13.76 -0.49
C ALA A 123 1.13 -13.79 -1.03
N ALA A 124 0.45 -14.94 -0.94
CA ALA A 124 -0.95 -15.10 -1.32
C ALA A 124 -1.87 -14.21 -0.46
N THR A 125 -1.62 -14.15 0.84
CA THR A 125 -2.38 -13.29 1.75
C THR A 125 -2.16 -11.81 1.42
N LEU A 126 -0.93 -11.41 1.11
CA LEU A 126 -0.62 -10.04 0.69
C LEU A 126 -1.33 -9.66 -0.62
N ILE A 127 -1.27 -10.51 -1.66
CA ILE A 127 -1.94 -10.19 -2.93
C ILE A 127 -3.46 -10.13 -2.76
N ILE A 128 -4.06 -11.03 -1.97
CA ILE A 128 -5.49 -10.98 -1.62
C ILE A 128 -5.81 -9.65 -0.90
N THR A 129 -4.96 -9.24 0.05
CA THR A 129 -5.13 -7.97 0.77
C THR A 129 -5.11 -6.77 -0.18
N ILE A 130 -4.14 -6.73 -1.11
CA ILE A 130 -4.03 -5.66 -2.11
C ILE A 130 -5.27 -5.64 -3.01
N LEU A 131 -5.67 -6.79 -3.55
CA LEU A 131 -6.82 -6.91 -4.44
C LEU A 131 -8.12 -6.55 -3.73
N PHE A 132 -8.30 -6.98 -2.48
CA PHE A 132 -9.45 -6.62 -1.66
C PHE A 132 -9.49 -5.11 -1.42
N TYR A 133 -8.37 -4.49 -1.06
CA TYR A 133 -8.30 -3.04 -0.85
C TYR A 133 -8.63 -2.23 -2.11
N VAL A 134 -8.20 -2.71 -3.28
CA VAL A 134 -8.44 -2.02 -4.56
C VAL A 134 -9.84 -2.29 -5.09
N PHE A 135 -10.23 -3.55 -5.30
CA PHE A 135 -11.49 -3.89 -5.95
C PHE A 135 -12.69 -3.82 -5.01
N VAL A 136 -12.57 -4.42 -3.82
CA VAL A 136 -13.70 -4.50 -2.88
C VAL A 136 -13.87 -3.18 -2.15
N TYR A 137 -12.82 -2.68 -1.49
CA TYR A 137 -12.92 -1.42 -0.74
C TYR A 137 -12.99 -0.20 -1.68
N THR A 138 -11.96 0.04 -2.49
CA THR A 138 -11.83 1.32 -3.21
C THR A 138 -12.85 1.47 -4.35
N ILE A 139 -12.97 0.47 -5.22
CA ILE A 139 -13.80 0.55 -6.42
C ILE A 139 -15.28 0.31 -6.08
N TRP A 140 -15.56 -0.74 -5.30
CA TRP A 140 -16.93 -1.18 -5.08
C TRP A 140 -17.61 -0.50 -3.88
N LEU A 141 -17.10 -0.67 -2.67
CA LEU A 141 -17.80 -0.29 -1.45
C LEU A 141 -17.75 1.20 -1.15
N LYS A 142 -16.57 1.82 -1.29
CA LYS A 142 -16.33 3.19 -0.84
C LYS A 142 -17.27 4.21 -1.48
N ARG A 143 -17.66 4.02 -2.74
CA ARG A 143 -18.60 4.89 -3.45
C ARG A 143 -20.08 4.49 -3.28
N LYS A 144 -20.40 3.32 -2.72
CA LYS A 144 -21.77 2.76 -2.72
C LYS A 144 -22.45 2.68 -1.36
N THR A 145 -21.71 2.55 -0.26
CA THR A 145 -22.33 2.29 1.05
C THR A 145 -21.50 2.85 2.21
N PRO A 146 -22.14 3.35 3.29
CA PRO A 146 -21.45 3.71 4.54
C PRO A 146 -20.83 2.50 5.25
N GLN A 147 -21.26 1.27 4.94
CA GLN A 147 -20.67 0.04 5.47
C GLN A 147 -19.24 -0.24 4.97
N ASN A 148 -18.69 0.62 4.10
CA ASN A 148 -17.32 0.52 3.63
C ASN A 148 -16.27 0.59 4.75
N ILE A 149 -16.60 1.18 5.90
CA ILE A 149 -15.67 1.28 7.03
C ILE A 149 -15.50 -0.09 7.69
N VAL A 150 -16.60 -0.80 7.92
CA VAL A 150 -16.58 -2.13 8.55
C VAL A 150 -15.96 -3.16 7.60
N ILE A 151 -16.48 -3.24 6.38
CA ILE A 151 -16.02 -4.25 5.41
C ILE A 151 -14.64 -3.89 4.86
N GLY A 152 -14.35 -2.60 4.63
CA GLY A 152 -13.05 -2.14 4.18
C GLY A 152 -11.97 -2.25 5.27
N GLY A 153 -12.36 -2.14 6.54
CA GLY A 153 -11.50 -2.36 7.70
C GLY A 153 -10.85 -3.74 7.70
N ALA A 154 -11.51 -4.74 7.10
CA ALA A 154 -10.97 -6.09 6.92
C ALA A 154 -9.57 -6.09 6.29
N ALA A 155 -9.34 -5.30 5.23
CA ALA A 155 -8.03 -5.25 4.58
C ALA A 155 -6.94 -4.70 5.51
N GLY A 156 -7.31 -3.78 6.41
CA GLY A 156 -6.41 -3.19 7.41
C GLY A 156 -6.11 -4.13 8.59
N ALA A 157 -6.91 -5.17 8.77
CA ALA A 157 -6.80 -6.16 9.84
C ALA A 157 -6.03 -7.44 9.42
N LEU A 158 -5.74 -7.62 8.13
CA LEU A 158 -4.92 -8.72 7.60
C LEU A 158 -3.40 -8.66 7.92
N PRO A 159 -2.75 -7.50 8.21
CA PRO A 159 -1.31 -7.48 8.42
C PRO A 159 -0.78 -8.39 9.54
N PRO A 160 -1.40 -8.50 10.74
CA PRO A 160 -1.02 -9.51 11.73
C PRO A 160 -1.02 -10.94 11.19
N ILE A 161 -1.99 -11.30 10.35
CA ILE A 161 -2.08 -12.62 9.70
C ILE A 161 -0.92 -12.82 8.74
N ILE A 162 -0.57 -11.80 7.95
CA ILE A 162 0.60 -11.85 7.07
C ILE A 162 1.88 -12.02 7.91
N GLY A 163 2.02 -11.26 9.00
CA GLY A 163 3.12 -11.37 9.94
C GLY A 163 3.31 -12.78 10.49
N TRP A 164 2.22 -13.39 10.95
CA TRP A 164 2.24 -14.76 11.44
C TRP A 164 2.57 -15.78 10.34
N ALA A 165 1.96 -15.62 9.17
CA ALA A 165 2.21 -16.49 8.02
C ALA A 165 3.67 -16.42 7.56
N ILE A 166 4.34 -15.27 7.73
CA ILE A 166 5.75 -15.13 7.39
C ILE A 166 6.62 -16.13 8.16
N ALA A 167 6.34 -16.35 9.45
CA ALA A 167 7.09 -17.25 10.31
C ALA A 167 6.63 -18.72 10.26
N THR A 168 5.33 -18.95 10.04
CA THR A 168 4.73 -20.29 10.19
C THR A 168 4.43 -20.98 8.87
N ASN A 169 4.44 -20.27 7.74
CA ASN A 169 3.95 -20.76 6.45
C ASN A 169 2.52 -21.33 6.53
N GLY A 170 1.69 -20.74 7.38
CA GLY A 170 0.32 -21.17 7.63
C GLY A 170 -0.52 -20.05 8.23
N ILE A 171 -1.82 -20.32 8.34
CA ILE A 171 -2.78 -19.47 9.04
C ILE A 171 -3.40 -20.33 10.13
N SER A 172 -3.41 -19.82 11.36
CA SER A 172 -3.99 -20.48 12.52
C SER A 172 -4.96 -19.52 13.24
N LEU A 173 -5.57 -19.97 14.33
CA LEU A 173 -6.61 -19.20 15.02
C LEU A 173 -6.07 -17.96 15.73
N GLU A 174 -4.83 -18.04 16.22
CA GLU A 174 -4.12 -17.00 16.97
C GLU A 174 -4.03 -15.66 16.21
N PRO A 175 -3.54 -15.62 14.95
CA PRO A 175 -3.52 -14.38 14.19
C PRO A 175 -4.90 -13.92 13.74
N ILE A 176 -5.89 -14.81 13.63
CA ILE A 176 -7.27 -14.45 13.28
C ILE A 176 -7.94 -13.66 14.41
N ILE A 177 -7.59 -13.92 15.67
CA ILE A 177 -8.11 -13.16 16.82
C ILE A 177 -7.61 -11.70 16.82
N LEU A 178 -6.48 -11.42 16.16
CA LEU A 178 -5.93 -10.07 16.02
C LEU A 178 -6.57 -9.27 14.86
N PHE A 179 -7.48 -9.89 14.11
CA PHE A 179 -8.25 -9.26 13.04
C PHE A 179 -9.42 -8.45 13.60
#